data_AF-A0A9W7A4J2-F1
#
_entry.id   AF-A0A9W7A4J2-F1
#
_cell.length_a   1.000
_cell.length_b   1.000
_cell.length_c   1.000
_cell.angle_alpha   90.00
_cell.angle_beta   90.00
_cell.angle_gamma   90.00
#
_symmetry.space_group_name_H-M   'P 1'
#
loop_
_entity.id
_entity.type
_entity.pdbx_description
1 polymer ?
#
loop_
_entity_poly.entity_id
_entity_poly.type
_entity_poly.pdbx_seq_one_letter_code
_entity_poly.pdbx_strand_id
1 'polypeptide(L)'
;MKACDDTESAIQAAVDEKKATLKKNKSAMAGIVDYTAREKATVLQTKMFGELGAAGVTSAQATFDQLKVFCGDQAKRLGELIAVVMRKYKTTDSKRYKPFEEVKDIDVKEQTPPPSALPLPEQVKYQLAKATWYEELFQAAMNEIATVFNASKSCEDICKHYGIDNADGKWSKELRAEVFRLDSKDDEVVKAKFGPPKGFPRALEKMTQGKTLRDLNRVTFEFEDPLLMALCFEILNKKYNIYGLKNKYLQETFKEPPNLHMNLDIKDGWLCEVQMLFRDVLLIKKELHKFYDVNRADGPFVVAGKLFKSLADPDAKQRNEDSKCRSTDDKGKNNGDELLKIIKEKDAELKDRDERLQSVINENERLKKMLESSKGELPPPSPGDAKTRQTTEEKDIEIERLKKVLGLAKLEKAEQPPPSGTYTIDQLRSGIIEGVDSKRKESYLSDEEFREVFFGMGKEEFEGLATWKKVELKKNARLF
;
A
#
# COMPACT_ATOMS: atom_id res chain seq x y z
N MET A 1 43.20 -27.35 38.12
CA MET A 1 41.92 -27.82 37.54
C MET A 1 40.73 -27.09 38.20
N LYS A 2 40.63 -25.76 38.09
CA LYS A 2 39.55 -24.97 38.73
C LYS A 2 38.89 -23.96 37.78
N ALA A 3 39.01 -24.18 36.46
CA ALA A 3 38.60 -23.26 35.41
C ALA A 3 37.52 -23.84 34.46
N CYS A 4 36.89 -24.98 34.79
CA CYS A 4 35.82 -25.58 33.97
C CYS A 4 34.41 -25.30 34.50
N ASP A 5 34.20 -25.21 35.82
CA ASP A 5 32.85 -25.13 36.40
C ASP A 5 32.11 -23.83 36.05
N ASP A 6 32.85 -22.72 35.86
CA ASP A 6 32.27 -21.44 35.45
C ASP A 6 31.71 -21.45 34.02
N THR A 7 32.22 -22.35 33.16
CA THR A 7 31.78 -22.41 31.75
C THR A 7 30.46 -23.15 31.57
N GLU A 8 30.22 -24.22 32.32
CA GLU A 8 28.97 -24.99 32.23
C GLU A 8 27.78 -24.20 32.76
N SER A 9 27.96 -23.50 33.90
CA SER A 9 26.94 -22.62 34.46
C SER A 9 26.56 -21.48 33.50
N ALA A 10 27.55 -20.85 32.86
CA ALA A 10 27.31 -19.80 31.88
C ALA A 10 26.60 -20.31 30.61
N ILE A 11 26.96 -21.50 30.13
CA ILE A 11 26.29 -22.15 28.98
C ILE A 11 24.83 -22.46 29.33
N GLN A 12 24.58 -23.04 30.50
CA GLN A 12 23.23 -23.38 30.94
C GLN A 12 22.36 -22.14 31.10
N ALA A 13 22.88 -21.07 31.70
CA ALA A 13 22.18 -19.79 31.82
C ALA A 13 21.80 -19.19 30.45
N ALA A 14 22.72 -19.24 29.47
CA ALA A 14 22.44 -18.77 28.11
C ALA A 14 21.39 -19.65 27.40
N VAL A 15 21.39 -20.96 27.62
CA VAL A 15 20.36 -21.88 27.10
C VAL A 15 18.99 -21.57 27.70
N ASP A 16 18.92 -21.32 29.01
CA ASP A 16 17.67 -21.03 29.70
C ASP A 16 17.10 -19.65 29.31
N GLU A 17 17.96 -18.64 29.13
CA GLU A 17 17.57 -17.34 28.60
C GLU A 17 16.99 -17.45 27.18
N LYS A 18 17.61 -18.26 26.31
CA LYS A 18 17.10 -18.54 24.95
C LYS A 18 15.73 -19.23 25.00
N LYS A 19 15.57 -20.26 25.83
CA LYS A 19 14.28 -20.96 26.01
C LYS A 19 13.20 -20.01 26.52
N ALA A 20 13.53 -19.15 27.50
CA ALA A 20 12.62 -18.14 28.04
C ALA A 20 12.21 -17.13 26.96
N THR A 21 13.16 -16.67 26.14
CA THR A 21 12.92 -15.77 25.01
C THR A 21 11.97 -16.39 23.98
N LEU A 22 12.22 -17.64 23.57
CA LEU A 22 11.35 -18.37 22.63
C LEU A 22 9.94 -18.56 23.20
N LYS A 23 9.81 -18.93 24.48
CA LYS A 23 8.51 -19.09 25.16
C LYS A 23 7.75 -17.76 25.21
N LYS A 24 8.42 -16.66 25.56
CA LYS A 24 7.84 -15.31 25.58
C LYS A 24 7.37 -14.89 24.18
N ASN A 25 8.16 -15.14 23.15
CA ASN A 25 7.78 -14.83 21.77
C ASN A 25 6.57 -15.66 21.32
N LYS A 26 6.55 -16.97 21.58
CA LYS A 26 5.38 -17.82 21.27
C LYS A 26 4.10 -17.32 21.93
N SER A 27 4.19 -16.93 23.21
CA SER A 27 3.06 -16.34 23.94
C SER A 27 2.63 -14.99 23.34
N ALA A 28 3.59 -14.13 23.01
CA ALA A 28 3.31 -12.82 22.42
C ALA A 28 2.67 -12.94 21.02
N MET A 29 3.13 -13.91 20.21
CA MET A 29 2.59 -14.21 18.89
C MET A 29 1.15 -14.72 18.93
N ALA A 30 0.76 -15.45 19.98
CA ALA A 30 -0.64 -15.84 20.19
C ALA A 30 -1.56 -14.62 20.35
N GLY A 31 -1.03 -13.49 20.83
CA GLY A 31 -1.73 -12.22 20.99
C GLY A 31 -1.67 -11.28 19.78
N ILE A 32 -1.18 -11.70 18.61
CA ILE A 32 -1.25 -10.85 17.40
C ILE A 32 -2.70 -10.51 17.09
N VAL A 33 -3.52 -11.56 16.99
CA VAL A 33 -4.96 -11.44 16.73
C VAL A 33 -5.68 -11.27 18.06
N ASP A 34 -6.09 -10.05 18.32
CA ASP A 34 -6.94 -9.71 19.47
C ASP A 34 -8.40 -9.65 19.00
N TYR A 35 -9.14 -10.75 19.23
CA TYR A 35 -10.54 -10.85 18.81
C TYR A 35 -11.44 -9.82 19.50
N THR A 36 -11.18 -9.52 20.77
CA THR A 36 -11.89 -8.46 21.52
C THR A 36 -11.66 -7.10 20.88
N ALA A 37 -10.42 -6.81 20.46
CA ALA A 37 -10.12 -5.56 19.76
C ALA A 37 -10.80 -5.48 18.38
N ARG A 38 -10.84 -6.60 17.63
CA ARG A 38 -11.56 -6.67 16.35
C ARG A 38 -13.06 -6.45 16.51
N GLU A 39 -13.66 -7.05 17.52
CA GLU A 39 -15.07 -6.88 17.84
C GLU A 39 -15.37 -5.42 18.19
N LYS A 40 -14.56 -4.80 19.07
CA LYS A 40 -14.71 -3.38 19.43
C LYS A 40 -14.59 -2.46 18.22
N ALA A 41 -13.60 -2.67 17.35
CA ALA A 41 -13.49 -1.92 16.09
C ALA A 41 -14.72 -2.12 15.19
N THR A 42 -15.24 -3.35 15.10
CA THR A 42 -16.42 -3.68 14.30
C THR A 42 -17.68 -3.00 14.86
N VAL A 43 -17.85 -2.94 16.18
CA VAL A 43 -18.97 -2.24 16.84
C VAL A 43 -18.92 -0.75 16.52
N LEU A 44 -17.76 -0.11 16.69
CA LEU A 44 -17.58 1.31 16.36
C LEU A 44 -17.82 1.59 14.88
N GLN A 45 -17.31 0.74 13.99
CA GLN A 45 -17.51 0.87 12.55
C GLN A 45 -18.99 0.69 12.15
N THR A 46 -19.69 -0.26 12.77
CA THR A 46 -21.12 -0.52 12.51
C THR A 46 -21.98 0.66 12.99
N LYS A 47 -21.67 1.19 14.18
CA LYS A 47 -22.33 2.40 14.71
C LYS A 47 -22.13 3.59 13.78
N MET A 48 -20.88 3.87 13.39
CA MET A 48 -20.53 4.94 12.44
C MET A 48 -21.28 4.79 11.11
N PHE A 49 -21.35 3.57 10.57
CA PHE A 49 -22.08 3.29 9.33
C PHE A 49 -23.59 3.55 9.47
N GLY A 50 -24.19 3.16 10.60
CA GLY A 50 -25.59 3.47 10.90
C GLY A 50 -25.87 4.97 11.00
N GLU A 51 -24.97 5.73 11.64
CA GLU A 51 -25.05 7.19 11.74
C GLU A 51 -24.94 7.88 10.38
N LEU A 52 -24.07 7.38 9.48
CA LEU A 52 -24.00 7.85 8.08
C LEU A 52 -25.33 7.61 7.34
N GLY A 53 -25.94 6.44 7.54
CA GLY A 53 -27.23 6.08 6.92
C GLY A 53 -28.40 6.95 7.40
N ALA A 54 -28.36 7.40 8.66
CA ALA A 54 -29.35 8.31 9.25
C ALA A 54 -29.09 9.80 8.91
N ALA A 55 -28.20 10.09 7.96
CA ALA A 55 -27.73 11.44 7.63
C ALA A 55 -27.08 12.21 8.81
N GLY A 56 -26.67 11.50 9.87
CA GLY A 56 -26.02 12.06 11.05
C GLY A 56 -24.52 12.25 10.86
N VAL A 57 -24.10 13.14 9.94
CA VAL A 57 -22.68 13.34 9.59
C VAL A 57 -21.82 13.70 10.81
N THR A 58 -22.31 14.57 11.68
CA THR A 58 -21.57 14.97 12.90
C THR A 58 -21.41 13.81 13.88
N SER A 59 -22.46 13.01 14.07
CA SER A 59 -22.40 11.82 14.94
C SER A 59 -21.44 10.78 14.37
N ALA A 60 -21.52 10.52 13.06
CA ALA A 60 -20.61 9.62 12.36
C ALA A 60 -19.14 10.07 12.47
N GLN A 61 -18.89 11.38 12.37
CA GLN A 61 -17.55 11.93 12.57
C GLN A 61 -17.04 11.70 14.00
N ALA A 62 -17.87 11.94 15.01
CA ALA A 62 -17.50 11.69 16.40
C ALA A 62 -17.21 10.20 16.67
N THR A 63 -17.99 9.28 16.10
CA THR A 63 -17.72 7.84 16.20
C THR A 63 -16.46 7.45 15.41
N PHE A 64 -16.20 8.07 14.25
CA PHE A 64 -14.96 7.88 13.50
C PHE A 64 -13.73 8.32 14.30
N ASP A 65 -13.78 9.45 14.98
CA ASP A 65 -12.67 9.93 15.81
C ASP A 65 -12.39 8.97 16.97
N GLN A 66 -13.43 8.41 17.60
CA GLN A 66 -13.29 7.35 18.61
C GLN A 66 -12.65 6.08 18.03
N LEU A 67 -13.10 5.64 16.85
CA LEU A 67 -12.52 4.50 16.15
C LEU A 67 -11.05 4.74 15.80
N LYS A 68 -10.71 5.96 15.36
CA LYS A 68 -9.35 6.37 15.00
C LYS A 68 -8.40 6.33 16.20
N VAL A 69 -8.81 6.88 17.34
CA VAL A 69 -8.04 6.79 18.60
C VAL A 69 -7.82 5.33 18.99
N PHE A 70 -8.88 4.52 19.01
CA PHE A 70 -8.79 3.10 19.34
C PHE A 70 -7.86 2.32 18.40
N CYS A 71 -7.96 2.56 17.10
CA CYS A 71 -7.09 1.95 16.10
C CYS A 71 -5.63 2.42 16.23
N GLY A 72 -5.41 3.68 16.63
CA GLY A 72 -4.10 4.20 16.99
C GLY A 72 -3.43 3.43 18.14
N ASP A 73 -4.18 3.16 19.21
CA ASP A 73 -3.70 2.37 20.36
C ASP A 73 -3.36 0.94 19.94
N GLN A 74 -4.20 0.30 19.12
CA GLN A 74 -3.92 -1.04 18.59
C GLN A 74 -2.71 -1.07 17.67
N ALA A 75 -2.51 -0.03 16.85
CA ALA A 75 -1.33 0.09 16.03
C ALA A 75 -0.06 0.22 16.87
N LYS A 76 -0.11 1.00 17.96
CA LYS A 76 0.99 1.12 18.93
C LYS A 76 1.32 -0.21 19.60
N ARG A 77 0.31 -0.93 20.11
CA ARG A 77 0.46 -2.28 20.70
C ARG A 77 1.17 -3.24 19.75
N LEU A 78 0.75 -3.27 18.49
CA LEU A 78 1.36 -4.13 17.47
C LEU A 78 2.79 -3.67 17.11
N GLY A 79 3.08 -2.36 17.15
CA GLY A 79 4.43 -1.81 17.04
C GLY A 79 5.36 -2.28 18.17
N GLU A 80 4.88 -2.27 19.41
CA GLU A 80 5.62 -2.78 20.57
C GLU A 80 5.87 -4.30 20.45
N LEU A 81 4.90 -5.04 19.93
CA LEU A 81 5.04 -6.48 19.65
C LEU A 81 6.14 -6.77 18.63
N ILE A 82 6.35 -5.90 17.62
CA ILE A 82 7.48 -6.04 16.69
C ILE A 82 8.82 -6.04 17.45
N ALA A 83 9.00 -5.13 18.41
CA ALA A 83 10.22 -5.09 19.20
C ALA A 83 10.43 -6.38 20.01
N VAL A 84 9.35 -6.99 20.51
CA VAL A 84 9.41 -8.28 21.21
C VAL A 84 9.91 -9.39 20.29
N VAL A 85 9.29 -9.56 19.12
CA VAL A 85 9.65 -10.63 18.19
C VAL A 85 11.03 -10.39 17.55
N MET A 86 11.43 -9.14 17.35
CA MET A 86 12.77 -8.84 16.84
C MET A 86 13.90 -9.30 17.77
N ARG A 87 13.66 -9.38 19.09
CA ARG A 87 14.63 -9.99 20.01
C ARG A 87 14.89 -11.45 19.67
N LYS A 88 13.87 -12.21 19.24
CA LYS A 88 14.02 -13.61 18.78
C LYS A 88 15.13 -13.73 17.76
N TYR A 89 15.03 -12.96 16.68
CA TYR A 89 15.93 -13.05 15.54
C TYR A 89 17.34 -12.59 15.91
N LYS A 90 17.47 -11.58 16.78
CA LYS A 90 18.76 -11.04 17.23
C LYS A 90 19.50 -11.93 18.23
N THR A 91 18.80 -12.61 19.14
CA THR A 91 19.44 -13.29 20.28
C THR A 91 19.46 -14.82 20.19
N THR A 92 18.57 -15.44 19.40
CA THR A 92 18.50 -16.92 19.32
C THR A 92 19.81 -17.49 18.76
N ASP A 93 20.32 -16.92 17.67
CA ASP A 93 21.63 -17.21 17.10
C ASP A 93 22.21 -15.93 16.46
N SER A 94 23.03 -15.21 17.22
CA SER A 94 23.64 -13.95 16.75
C SER A 94 24.54 -14.15 15.54
N LYS A 95 25.11 -15.35 15.34
CA LYS A 95 25.95 -15.64 14.16
C LYS A 95 25.13 -15.71 12.88
N ARG A 96 23.86 -16.14 12.97
CA ARG A 96 22.92 -16.11 11.83
C ARG A 96 22.40 -14.71 11.53
N TYR A 97 22.24 -13.87 12.55
CA TYR A 97 21.78 -12.48 12.38
C TYR A 97 22.87 -11.53 11.90
N LYS A 98 24.15 -11.75 12.27
CA LYS A 98 25.25 -10.83 11.94
C LYS A 98 25.40 -10.49 10.45
N PRO A 99 25.40 -11.45 9.49
CA PRO A 99 25.52 -11.11 8.07
C PRO A 99 24.41 -10.19 7.56
N PHE A 100 23.24 -10.25 8.21
CA PHE A 100 22.09 -9.42 7.89
C PHE A 100 22.24 -7.97 8.42
N GLU A 101 22.90 -7.77 9.56
CA GLU A 101 23.16 -6.42 10.12
C GLU A 101 24.15 -5.62 9.28
N GLU A 102 25.02 -6.31 8.54
CA GLU A 102 26.05 -5.69 7.70
C GLU A 102 25.48 -5.12 6.39
N VAL A 103 24.20 -5.40 6.07
CA VAL A 103 23.52 -4.88 4.88
C VAL A 103 23.23 -3.39 5.05
N LYS A 104 23.98 -2.56 4.31
CA LYS A 104 23.90 -1.09 4.34
C LYS A 104 22.85 -0.54 3.39
N ASP A 105 22.32 0.64 3.72
CA ASP A 105 21.42 1.37 2.83
C ASP A 105 22.13 1.79 1.53
N ILE A 106 21.35 1.85 0.45
CA ILE A 106 21.75 2.36 -0.86
C ILE A 106 20.72 3.41 -1.26
N ASP A 107 21.18 4.62 -1.55
CA ASP A 107 20.32 5.71 -1.98
C ASP A 107 19.48 5.32 -3.19
N VAL A 108 18.20 5.65 -3.12
CA VAL A 108 17.27 5.19 -4.15
C VAL A 108 17.37 6.05 -5.40
N LYS A 109 17.72 5.42 -6.50
CA LYS A 109 17.70 5.98 -7.84
C LYS A 109 16.29 5.98 -8.42
N GLU A 110 16.01 6.94 -9.28
CA GLU A 110 14.70 7.06 -9.92
C GLU A 110 14.51 6.01 -11.02
N GLN A 111 13.26 5.56 -11.16
CA GLN A 111 12.83 4.73 -12.28
C GLN A 111 12.82 5.56 -13.56
N THR A 112 13.05 4.92 -14.72
CA THR A 112 12.91 5.59 -16.01
C THR A 112 11.52 6.25 -16.11
N PRO A 113 11.47 7.58 -16.29
CA PRO A 113 10.19 8.29 -16.34
C PRO A 113 9.40 7.85 -17.59
N PRO A 114 8.06 7.93 -17.54
CA PRO A 114 7.24 7.75 -18.72
C PRO A 114 7.47 8.92 -19.71
N PRO A 115 7.05 8.78 -20.99
CA PRO A 115 7.18 9.86 -21.96
C PRO A 115 6.50 11.15 -21.46
N SER A 116 7.29 12.21 -21.26
CA SER A 116 6.83 13.48 -20.69
C SER A 116 5.83 14.22 -21.58
N ALA A 117 5.80 13.90 -22.88
CA ALA A 117 4.85 14.44 -23.84
C ALA A 117 3.40 13.94 -23.62
N LEU A 118 3.21 12.85 -22.86
CA LEU A 118 1.88 12.32 -22.57
C LEU A 118 1.23 13.07 -21.39
N PRO A 119 -0.10 13.27 -21.40
CA PRO A 119 -0.82 13.70 -20.20
C PRO A 119 -0.62 12.73 -19.03
N LEU A 120 -0.67 13.23 -17.80
CA LEU A 120 -0.42 12.41 -16.59
C LEU A 120 -1.25 11.10 -16.53
N PRO A 121 -2.56 11.08 -16.85
CA PRO A 121 -3.31 9.82 -16.91
C PRO A 121 -2.75 8.80 -17.92
N GLU A 122 -2.29 9.27 -19.09
CA GLU A 122 -1.71 8.41 -20.13
C GLU A 122 -0.29 7.93 -19.74
N GLN A 123 0.49 8.76 -19.04
CA GLN A 123 1.75 8.33 -18.43
C GLN A 123 1.54 7.18 -17.43
N VAL A 124 0.48 7.25 -16.60
CA VAL A 124 0.13 6.19 -15.65
C VAL A 124 -0.27 4.91 -16.39
N LYS A 125 -1.14 5.00 -17.40
CA LYS A 125 -1.54 3.84 -18.23
C LYS A 125 -0.34 3.20 -18.90
N TYR A 126 0.57 4.01 -19.46
CA TYR A 126 1.81 3.53 -20.05
C TYR A 126 2.65 2.73 -19.05
N GLN A 127 2.87 3.24 -17.83
CA GLN A 127 3.64 2.53 -16.81
C GLN A 127 2.95 1.24 -16.36
N LEU A 128 1.61 1.23 -16.24
CA LEU A 128 0.85 0.03 -15.91
C LEU A 128 0.93 -1.03 -17.01
N ALA A 129 0.81 -0.62 -18.27
CA ALA A 129 0.97 -1.53 -19.41
C ALA A 129 2.40 -2.11 -19.43
N LYS A 130 3.43 -1.27 -19.21
CA LYS A 130 4.81 -1.71 -19.11
C LYS A 130 4.97 -2.73 -17.97
N ALA A 131 4.38 -2.50 -16.80
CA ALA A 131 4.39 -3.46 -15.70
C ALA A 131 3.83 -4.83 -16.09
N THR A 132 2.77 -4.90 -16.89
CA THR A 132 2.22 -6.15 -17.41
C THR A 132 3.21 -6.90 -18.30
N TRP A 133 3.95 -6.20 -19.16
CA TRP A 133 4.98 -6.81 -20.02
C TRP A 133 6.15 -7.42 -19.25
N TYR A 134 6.52 -6.83 -18.10
CA TYR A 134 7.63 -7.32 -17.27
C TYR A 134 7.18 -8.28 -16.16
N GLU A 135 5.88 -8.44 -15.92
CA GLU A 135 5.32 -9.24 -14.81
C GLU A 135 5.80 -10.70 -14.87
N GLU A 136 5.68 -11.37 -16.02
CA GLU A 136 6.05 -12.78 -16.17
C GLU A 136 7.55 -13.01 -15.93
N LEU A 137 8.41 -12.19 -16.55
CA LEU A 137 9.86 -12.24 -16.36
C LEU A 137 10.23 -12.04 -14.89
N PHE A 138 9.62 -11.05 -14.23
CA PHE A 138 9.85 -10.77 -12.82
C PHE A 138 9.39 -11.94 -11.93
N GLN A 139 8.19 -12.48 -12.16
CA GLN A 139 7.69 -13.59 -11.36
C GLN A 139 8.54 -14.85 -11.53
N ALA A 140 8.91 -15.20 -12.76
CA ALA A 140 9.78 -16.33 -13.04
C ALA A 140 11.13 -16.19 -12.33
N ALA A 141 11.75 -15.01 -12.40
CA ALA A 141 13.02 -14.72 -11.75
C ALA A 141 12.96 -14.86 -10.22
N MET A 142 11.91 -14.34 -9.57
CA MET A 142 11.76 -14.41 -8.12
C MET A 142 11.35 -15.81 -7.63
N ASN A 143 10.54 -16.53 -8.42
CA ASN A 143 10.17 -17.92 -8.13
C ASN A 143 11.34 -18.88 -8.27
N GLU A 144 12.26 -18.66 -9.22
CA GLU A 144 13.49 -19.45 -9.34
C GLU A 144 14.30 -19.41 -8.05
N ILE A 145 14.46 -18.21 -7.47
CA ILE A 145 15.15 -18.03 -6.19
C ILE A 145 14.48 -18.82 -5.08
N ALA A 146 13.17 -18.65 -4.89
CA ALA A 146 12.45 -19.39 -3.85
C ALA A 146 12.53 -20.92 -4.06
N THR A 147 12.41 -21.38 -5.31
CA THR A 147 12.48 -22.79 -5.69
C THR A 147 13.84 -23.39 -5.33
N VAL A 148 14.93 -22.72 -5.67
CA VAL A 148 16.29 -23.19 -5.37
C VAL A 148 16.51 -23.28 -3.86
N PHE A 149 16.10 -22.26 -3.09
CA PHE A 149 16.21 -22.30 -1.63
C PHE A 149 15.45 -23.49 -1.02
N ASN A 150 14.19 -23.68 -1.44
CA ASN A 150 13.34 -24.73 -0.89
C ASN A 150 13.76 -26.14 -1.35
N ALA A 151 14.37 -26.28 -2.53
CA ALA A 151 14.85 -27.56 -3.06
C ALA A 151 16.26 -27.95 -2.59
N SER A 152 17.06 -26.99 -2.12
CA SER A 152 18.44 -27.23 -1.70
C SER A 152 18.53 -28.03 -0.40
N LYS A 153 19.60 -28.81 -0.25
CA LYS A 153 19.87 -29.59 0.96
C LYS A 153 20.70 -28.81 1.97
N SER A 154 21.57 -27.91 1.49
CA SER A 154 22.39 -27.05 2.33
C SER A 154 22.55 -25.63 1.77
N CYS A 155 23.12 -24.73 2.57
CA CYS A 155 23.47 -23.39 2.11
C CYS A 155 24.58 -23.42 1.04
N GLU A 156 25.50 -24.37 1.12
CA GLU A 156 26.57 -24.58 0.14
C GLU A 156 26.01 -24.94 -1.24
N ASP A 157 24.95 -25.73 -1.32
CA ASP A 157 24.26 -26.03 -2.57
C ASP A 157 23.72 -24.74 -3.22
N ILE A 158 23.10 -23.87 -2.41
CA ILE A 158 22.59 -22.57 -2.86
C ILE A 158 23.75 -21.68 -3.32
N CYS A 159 24.82 -21.58 -2.53
CA CYS A 159 26.01 -20.80 -2.89
C CYS A 159 26.62 -21.31 -4.20
N LYS A 160 26.74 -22.63 -4.38
CA LYS A 160 27.25 -23.24 -5.60
C LYS A 160 26.36 -22.94 -6.82
N HIS A 161 25.04 -23.05 -6.68
CA HIS A 161 24.08 -22.77 -7.76
C HIS A 161 24.21 -21.34 -8.28
N TYR A 162 24.38 -20.36 -7.38
CA TYR A 162 24.51 -18.94 -7.75
C TYR A 162 25.96 -18.45 -7.86
N GLY A 163 26.93 -19.33 -7.65
CA GLY A 163 28.36 -19.00 -7.59
C GLY A 163 28.73 -17.98 -6.50
N ILE A 164 28.02 -17.97 -5.37
CA ILE A 164 28.35 -17.13 -4.21
C ILE A 164 29.60 -17.71 -3.55
N ASP A 165 30.59 -16.86 -3.28
CA ASP A 165 31.78 -17.28 -2.54
C ASP A 165 31.41 -17.66 -1.10
N ASN A 166 31.91 -18.81 -0.67
CA ASN A 166 31.72 -19.37 0.66
C ASN A 166 33.02 -20.03 1.16
N ALA A 167 34.19 -19.61 0.65
CA ALA A 167 35.47 -20.20 1.03
C ALA A 167 35.81 -20.03 2.52
N ASP A 168 35.37 -18.93 3.13
CA ASP A 168 35.52 -18.64 4.56
C ASP A 168 34.46 -19.33 5.45
N GLY A 169 33.53 -20.04 4.82
CA GLY A 169 32.41 -20.69 5.48
C GLY A 169 31.36 -19.73 6.04
N LYS A 170 31.28 -18.47 5.58
CA LYS A 170 30.28 -17.47 5.99
C LYS A 170 28.85 -18.01 6.00
N TRP A 171 28.50 -18.83 5.03
CA TRP A 171 27.17 -19.42 4.83
C TRP A 171 27.06 -20.86 5.35
N SER A 172 28.12 -21.41 5.95
CA SER A 172 28.20 -22.83 6.33
C SER A 172 27.46 -23.12 7.62
N LYS A 173 26.13 -23.09 7.53
CA LYS A 173 25.19 -23.40 8.61
C LYS A 173 24.08 -24.30 8.09
N GLU A 174 23.43 -24.98 9.02
CA GLU A 174 22.25 -25.77 8.71
C GLU A 174 21.17 -24.90 8.04
N LEU A 175 20.71 -25.34 6.86
CA LEU A 175 19.68 -24.66 6.08
C LEU A 175 18.31 -24.65 6.78
N ARG A 176 17.95 -25.70 7.51
CA ARG A 176 16.63 -25.88 8.13
C ARG A 176 16.70 -25.93 9.66
N ALA A 177 17.38 -24.95 10.24
CA ALA A 177 17.52 -24.85 11.70
C ALA A 177 16.15 -24.90 12.37
N GLU A 178 15.98 -25.81 13.34
CA GLU A 178 14.67 -26.07 13.97
C GLU A 178 14.02 -24.81 14.57
N VAL A 179 14.84 -23.92 15.14
CA VAL A 179 14.40 -22.66 15.76
C VAL A 179 13.91 -21.61 14.76
N PHE A 180 14.19 -21.79 13.47
CA PHE A 180 13.84 -20.87 12.38
C PHE A 180 13.01 -21.53 11.27
N ARG A 181 12.11 -22.44 11.63
CA ARG A 181 11.17 -23.04 10.65
C ARG A 181 10.03 -22.08 10.29
N LEU A 182 9.82 -21.89 8.99
CA LEU A 182 8.79 -20.99 8.47
C LEU A 182 7.37 -21.51 8.73
N ASP A 183 7.18 -22.82 8.60
CA ASP A 183 6.00 -23.55 8.99
C ASP A 183 6.42 -24.82 9.74
N SER A 184 5.60 -25.28 10.68
CA SER A 184 5.79 -26.57 11.34
C SER A 184 5.52 -27.76 10.42
N LYS A 185 4.74 -27.55 9.35
CA LYS A 185 4.27 -28.62 8.44
C LYS A 185 5.09 -28.71 7.14
N ASP A 186 5.73 -27.62 6.73
CA ASP A 186 6.43 -27.53 5.44
C ASP A 186 7.94 -27.41 5.68
N ASP A 187 8.74 -28.05 4.81
CA ASP A 187 10.21 -27.91 4.79
C ASP A 187 10.69 -26.68 4.00
N GLU A 188 9.77 -25.76 3.69
CA GLU A 188 10.08 -24.50 3.01
C GLU A 188 10.85 -23.55 3.94
N VAL A 189 11.92 -22.96 3.42
CA VAL A 189 12.74 -21.97 4.12
C VAL A 189 12.41 -20.54 3.67
N VAL A 190 11.74 -20.39 2.53
CA VAL A 190 11.30 -19.11 1.97
C VAL A 190 9.96 -19.24 1.25
N LYS A 191 9.10 -18.24 1.40
CA LYS A 191 7.87 -18.07 0.59
C LYS A 191 7.96 -16.78 -0.23
N ALA A 192 7.79 -16.85 -1.56
CA ALA A 192 7.66 -15.69 -2.42
C ALA A 192 6.17 -15.31 -2.61
N LYS A 193 5.81 -14.06 -2.33
CA LYS A 193 4.43 -13.57 -2.40
C LYS A 193 4.34 -12.33 -3.28
N PHE A 194 3.79 -12.51 -4.47
CA PHE A 194 3.58 -11.40 -5.40
C PHE A 194 2.40 -10.54 -4.95
N GLY A 195 2.61 -9.22 -4.95
CA GLY A 195 1.54 -8.28 -4.70
C GLY A 195 0.58 -8.24 -5.90
N PRO A 196 -0.71 -7.94 -5.69
CA PRO A 196 -1.63 -7.79 -6.81
C PRO A 196 -1.19 -6.59 -7.68
N PRO A 197 -1.50 -6.63 -9.00
CA PRO A 197 -1.29 -5.50 -9.89
C PRO A 197 -1.89 -4.23 -9.30
N LYS A 198 -1.15 -3.13 -9.38
CA LYS A 198 -1.63 -1.87 -8.83
C LYS A 198 -2.77 -1.31 -9.68
N GLY A 199 -3.87 -0.95 -9.04
CA GLY A 199 -4.99 -0.27 -9.71
C GLY A 199 -4.65 1.14 -10.17
N PHE A 200 -5.25 1.55 -11.29
CA PHE A 200 -5.08 2.87 -11.91
C PHE A 200 -5.30 4.06 -10.94
N PRO A 201 -6.37 4.12 -10.14
CA PRO A 201 -6.60 5.29 -9.25
C PRO A 201 -5.46 5.51 -8.26
N ARG A 202 -4.94 4.43 -7.68
CA ARG A 202 -3.83 4.49 -6.72
C ARG A 202 -2.50 4.84 -7.37
N ALA A 203 -2.28 4.39 -8.61
CA ALA A 203 -1.09 4.75 -9.38
C ALA A 203 -1.13 6.24 -9.75
N LEU A 204 -2.28 6.73 -10.23
CA LEU A 204 -2.49 8.14 -10.55
C LEU A 204 -2.29 9.03 -9.32
N GLU A 205 -2.91 8.68 -8.19
CA GLU A 205 -2.74 9.43 -6.93
C GLU A 205 -1.27 9.58 -6.52
N LYS A 206 -0.48 8.50 -6.61
CA LYS A 206 0.96 8.57 -6.31
C LYS A 206 1.71 9.50 -7.26
N MET A 207 1.45 9.42 -8.57
CA MET A 207 2.13 10.28 -9.54
C MET A 207 1.70 11.75 -9.42
N THR A 208 0.43 12.03 -9.08
CA THR A 208 -0.03 13.39 -8.77
C THR A 208 0.69 13.99 -7.56
N GLN A 209 1.15 13.15 -6.63
CA GLN A 209 2.00 13.56 -5.51
C GLN A 209 3.49 13.71 -5.89
N GLY A 210 3.84 13.61 -7.18
CA GLY A 210 5.22 13.65 -7.67
C GLY A 210 6.05 12.40 -7.33
N LYS A 211 5.40 11.28 -6.96
CA LYS A 211 6.11 10.04 -6.62
C LYS A 211 6.27 9.14 -7.85
N THR A 212 7.41 8.48 -7.96
CA THR A 212 7.65 7.44 -8.97
C THR A 212 7.01 6.10 -8.59
N LEU A 213 6.63 5.31 -9.60
CA LEU A 213 5.85 4.08 -9.45
C LEU A 213 6.73 2.81 -9.43
N ARG A 214 7.57 2.67 -8.41
CA ARG A 214 8.52 1.54 -8.30
C ARG A 214 7.90 0.23 -7.82
N ASP A 215 6.67 0.28 -7.32
CA ASP A 215 5.94 -0.85 -6.74
C ASP A 215 4.78 -1.32 -7.64
N LEU A 216 4.98 -1.28 -8.96
CA LEU A 216 4.01 -1.83 -9.92
C LEU A 216 4.12 -3.34 -10.02
N ASN A 217 5.32 -3.87 -10.22
CA ASN A 217 5.63 -5.27 -9.98
C ASN A 217 6.36 -5.37 -8.64
N ARG A 218 5.86 -6.24 -7.75
CA ARG A 218 6.44 -6.37 -6.41
C ARG A 218 6.29 -7.76 -5.83
N VAL A 219 7.29 -8.17 -5.06
CA VAL A 219 7.31 -9.44 -4.34
C VAL A 219 7.68 -9.21 -2.89
N THR A 220 7.07 -9.98 -1.99
CA THR A 220 7.54 -10.14 -0.63
C THR A 220 8.13 -11.53 -0.48
N PHE A 221 9.43 -11.62 -0.20
CA PHE A 221 10.02 -12.84 0.34
C PHE A 221 9.80 -12.90 1.84
N GLU A 222 9.36 -14.04 2.30
CA GLU A 222 9.09 -14.32 3.70
C GLU A 222 10.07 -15.39 4.18
N PHE A 223 10.85 -15.04 5.20
CA PHE A 223 11.84 -15.91 5.82
C PHE A 223 11.55 -16.06 7.30
N GLU A 224 12.13 -17.08 7.89
CA GLU A 224 12.24 -17.19 9.34
C GLU A 224 13.70 -17.16 9.81
N ASP A 225 14.64 -17.57 8.96
CA ASP A 225 16.06 -17.55 9.26
C ASP A 225 16.75 -16.27 8.75
N PRO A 226 17.36 -15.45 9.63
CA PRO A 226 18.12 -14.26 9.24
C PRO A 226 19.30 -14.53 8.30
N LEU A 227 19.97 -15.68 8.45
CA LEU A 227 21.11 -16.04 7.59
C LEU A 227 20.65 -16.26 6.15
N LEU A 228 19.51 -16.94 5.98
CA LEU A 228 18.96 -17.22 4.66
C LEU A 228 18.41 -15.96 3.98
N MET A 229 17.85 -15.05 4.76
CA MET A 229 17.49 -13.72 4.26
C MET A 229 18.73 -12.97 3.76
N ALA A 230 19.85 -12.98 4.51
CA ALA A 230 21.10 -12.35 4.08
C ALA A 230 21.72 -13.04 2.85
N LEU A 231 21.68 -14.37 2.76
CA LEU A 231 22.15 -15.11 1.59
C LEU A 231 21.30 -14.79 0.35
N CYS A 232 19.98 -14.69 0.50
CA CYS A 232 19.10 -14.29 -0.59
C CYS A 232 19.36 -12.85 -1.04
N PHE A 233 19.66 -11.93 -0.12
CA PHE A 233 20.13 -10.60 -0.46
C PHE A 233 21.43 -10.63 -1.28
N GLU A 234 22.44 -11.42 -0.87
CA GLU A 234 23.70 -11.56 -1.61
C GLU A 234 23.48 -12.08 -3.04
N ILE A 235 22.57 -13.03 -3.21
CA ILE A 235 22.18 -13.56 -4.53
C ILE A 235 21.51 -12.49 -5.38
N LEU A 236 20.58 -11.72 -4.81
CA LEU A 236 19.91 -10.63 -5.52
C LEU A 236 20.92 -9.53 -5.92
N ASN A 237 21.84 -9.17 -5.02
CA ASN A 237 22.89 -8.18 -5.27
C ASN A 237 23.88 -8.64 -6.36
N LYS A 238 24.13 -9.95 -6.47
CA LYS A 238 24.96 -10.52 -7.53
C LYS A 238 24.23 -10.60 -8.87
N LYS A 239 22.95 -10.99 -8.88
CA LYS A 239 22.17 -11.21 -10.11
C LYS A 239 21.62 -9.92 -10.74
N TYR A 240 21.37 -8.89 -9.94
CA TYR A 240 20.67 -7.69 -10.38
C TYR A 240 21.34 -6.41 -9.87
N ASN A 241 21.15 -5.33 -10.62
CA ASN A 241 21.54 -4.01 -10.14
C ASN A 241 20.53 -3.53 -9.09
N ILE A 242 21.00 -3.29 -7.87
CA ILE A 242 20.18 -2.70 -6.80
C ILE A 242 20.20 -1.18 -6.95
N TYR A 243 19.04 -0.61 -7.27
CA TYR A 243 18.86 0.83 -7.47
C TYR A 243 18.47 1.56 -6.19
N GLY A 244 18.02 0.84 -5.18
CA GLY A 244 17.76 1.39 -3.85
C GLY A 244 17.64 0.28 -2.84
N LEU A 245 18.11 0.53 -1.63
CA LEU A 245 18.10 -0.43 -0.53
C LEU A 245 17.89 0.30 0.78
N LYS A 246 16.95 -0.18 1.57
CA LYS A 246 16.73 0.29 2.93
C LYS A 246 16.59 -0.88 3.89
N ASN A 247 17.53 -1.00 4.82
CA ASN A 247 17.49 -1.99 5.88
C ASN A 247 16.73 -1.45 7.10
N LYS A 248 15.40 -1.58 7.07
CA LYS A 248 14.56 -1.06 8.15
C LYS A 248 14.65 -1.87 9.43
N TYR A 249 15.46 -2.92 9.51
CA TYR A 249 15.64 -3.68 10.75
C TYR A 249 16.67 -3.05 11.70
N LEU A 250 17.47 -2.10 11.20
CA LEU A 250 18.47 -1.37 11.97
C LEU A 250 17.87 -0.18 12.74
N GLN A 251 16.57 0.09 12.60
CA GLN A 251 15.91 1.16 13.35
C GLN A 251 15.81 0.81 14.85
N GLU A 252 16.01 1.82 15.71
CA GLU A 252 15.90 1.67 17.18
C GLU A 252 14.45 1.46 17.63
N THR A 253 13.51 2.14 16.97
CA THR A 253 12.07 2.05 17.27
C THR A 253 11.29 1.71 16.00
N PHE A 254 10.38 0.75 16.10
CA PHE A 254 9.61 0.27 14.95
C PHE A 254 8.33 1.09 14.79
N LYS A 255 8.42 2.21 14.05
CA LYS A 255 7.24 3.01 13.66
C LYS A 255 6.42 2.33 12.55
N GLU A 256 7.07 1.45 11.80
CA GLU A 256 6.48 0.61 10.77
C GLU A 256 7.10 -0.80 10.85
N PRO A 257 6.41 -1.84 10.36
CA PRO A 257 6.99 -3.17 10.27
C PRO A 257 8.32 -3.15 9.51
N PRO A 258 9.43 -3.59 10.13
CA PRO A 258 10.72 -3.58 9.49
C PRO A 258 10.73 -4.60 8.34
N ASN A 259 11.44 -4.23 7.28
CA ASN A 259 11.73 -5.08 6.15
C ASN A 259 13.07 -4.68 5.54
N LEU A 260 13.64 -5.58 4.75
CA LEU A 260 14.69 -5.21 3.81
C LEU A 260 13.99 -4.82 2.52
N HIS A 261 13.93 -3.52 2.24
CA HIS A 261 13.22 -2.97 1.09
C HIS A 261 14.23 -2.63 0.01
N MET A 262 14.11 -3.26 -1.16
CA MET A 262 14.99 -3.00 -2.29
C MET A 262 14.24 -2.73 -3.59
N ASN A 263 14.86 -1.98 -4.48
CA ASN A 263 14.43 -1.79 -5.87
C ASN A 263 15.48 -2.40 -6.79
N LEU A 264 15.07 -3.40 -7.57
CA LEU A 264 15.93 -4.14 -8.49
C LEU A 264 15.63 -3.71 -9.92
N ASP A 265 16.66 -3.45 -10.73
CA ASP A 265 16.50 -3.40 -12.18
C ASP A 265 16.43 -4.83 -12.71
N ILE A 266 15.22 -5.26 -13.11
CA ILE A 266 15.02 -6.62 -13.62
C ILE A 266 15.53 -6.75 -15.06
N LYS A 267 15.38 -5.69 -15.86
CA LYS A 267 15.79 -5.59 -17.27
C LYS A 267 15.46 -4.20 -17.82
N ASP A 268 16.35 -3.63 -18.63
CA ASP A 268 16.16 -2.37 -19.38
C ASP A 268 15.74 -1.16 -18.50
N GLY A 269 16.26 -1.06 -17.27
CA GLY A 269 15.94 0.02 -16.34
C GLY A 269 14.56 -0.12 -15.68
N TRP A 270 13.89 -1.26 -15.83
CA TRP A 270 12.60 -1.51 -15.19
C TRP A 270 12.78 -1.92 -13.74
N LEU A 271 12.40 -1.02 -12.82
CA LEU A 271 12.55 -1.24 -11.40
C LEU A 271 11.35 -2.00 -10.82
N CYS A 272 11.65 -3.11 -10.14
CA CYS A 272 10.68 -3.90 -9.36
C CYS A 272 10.94 -3.73 -7.85
N GLU A 273 9.87 -3.73 -7.04
CA GLU A 273 9.99 -3.68 -5.58
C GLU A 273 10.14 -5.09 -5.00
N VAL A 274 11.21 -5.33 -4.24
CA VAL A 274 11.39 -6.56 -3.47
C VAL A 274 11.43 -6.21 -1.99
N GLN A 275 10.60 -6.87 -1.19
CA GLN A 275 10.62 -6.74 0.27
C GLN A 275 10.96 -8.08 0.89
N MET A 276 11.87 -8.13 1.84
CA MET A 276 12.15 -9.34 2.63
C MET A 276 11.69 -9.10 4.06
N LEU A 277 10.82 -9.98 4.56
CA LEU A 277 10.23 -9.90 5.89
C LEU A 277 10.43 -11.19 6.66
N PHE A 278 10.59 -11.07 7.97
CA PHE A 278 10.47 -12.21 8.88
C PHE A 278 9.00 -12.62 9.03
N ARG A 279 8.72 -13.92 9.20
CA ARG A 279 7.36 -14.46 9.37
C ARG A 279 6.59 -13.73 10.44
N ASP A 280 7.18 -13.60 11.63
CA ASP A 280 6.53 -12.99 12.78
C ASP A 280 6.15 -11.52 12.49
N VAL A 281 7.07 -10.78 11.87
CA VAL A 281 6.85 -9.38 11.45
C VAL A 281 5.77 -9.29 10.37
N LEU A 282 5.75 -10.22 9.41
CA LEU A 282 4.74 -10.23 8.36
C LEU A 282 3.34 -10.53 8.91
N LEU A 283 3.22 -11.43 9.89
CA LEU A 283 1.95 -11.72 10.57
C LEU A 283 1.46 -10.48 11.33
N ILE A 284 2.34 -9.80 12.06
CA ILE A 284 2.01 -8.53 12.73
C ILE A 284 1.59 -7.48 11.72
N LYS A 285 2.34 -7.31 10.61
CA LYS A 285 2.04 -6.35 9.53
C LYS A 285 0.65 -6.53 8.96
N LYS A 286 0.23 -7.78 8.71
CA LYS A 286 -1.12 -8.10 8.19
C LYS A 286 -2.23 -7.66 9.13
N GLU A 287 -2.01 -7.76 10.43
CA GLU A 287 -2.98 -7.30 11.41
C GLU A 287 -2.94 -5.78 11.58
N LEU A 288 -1.73 -5.21 11.66
CA LEU A 288 -1.48 -3.79 11.80
C LEU A 288 -2.10 -2.97 10.67
N HIS A 289 -1.97 -3.42 9.42
CA HIS A 289 -2.48 -2.68 8.25
C HIS A 289 -3.96 -2.32 8.36
N LYS A 290 -4.79 -3.19 8.97
CA LYS A 290 -6.22 -2.91 9.15
C LYS A 290 -6.43 -1.70 10.06
N PHE A 291 -5.81 -1.68 11.23
CA PHE A 291 -5.89 -0.53 12.14
C PHE A 291 -5.25 0.72 11.54
N TYR A 292 -4.17 0.53 10.79
CA TYR A 292 -3.43 1.62 10.16
C TYR A 292 -4.20 2.33 9.06
N ASP A 293 -4.97 1.60 8.26
CA ASP A 293 -5.83 2.17 7.21
C ASP A 293 -6.88 3.12 7.82
N VAL A 294 -7.41 2.78 9.01
CA VAL A 294 -8.32 3.68 9.72
C VAL A 294 -7.61 4.92 10.25
N ASN A 295 -6.40 4.75 10.81
CA ASN A 295 -5.64 5.89 11.31
C ASN A 295 -5.24 6.88 10.20
N ARG A 296 -5.09 6.41 8.96
CA ARG A 296 -4.80 7.24 7.79
C ARG A 296 -6.02 7.79 7.07
N ALA A 297 -7.22 7.34 7.41
CA ALA A 297 -8.42 7.83 6.78
C ALA A 297 -8.65 9.30 7.13
N ASP A 298 -9.06 10.07 6.13
CA ASP A 298 -9.42 11.49 6.25
C ASP A 298 -10.89 11.71 6.62
N GLY A 299 -11.66 10.63 6.79
CA GLY A 299 -13.05 10.72 7.23
C GLY A 299 -13.80 9.39 7.23
N PRO A 300 -15.04 9.40 7.77
CA PRO A 300 -15.85 8.20 8.03
C PRO A 300 -16.19 7.40 6.76
N PHE A 301 -16.38 8.07 5.62
CA PHE A 301 -16.73 7.40 4.36
C PHE A 301 -15.63 6.48 3.83
N VAL A 302 -14.35 6.82 4.08
CA VAL A 302 -13.20 6.03 3.61
C VAL A 302 -13.15 4.66 4.30
N VAL A 303 -13.66 4.58 5.53
CA VAL A 303 -13.62 3.38 6.39
C VAL A 303 -15.01 2.81 6.67
N ALA A 304 -16.01 3.17 5.86
CA ALA A 304 -17.37 2.66 6.00
C ALA A 304 -17.47 1.15 5.67
N GLY A 305 -16.56 0.63 4.84
CA GLY A 305 -16.51 -0.79 4.50
C GLY A 305 -15.94 -1.64 5.64
N LYS A 306 -16.46 -2.88 5.81
CA LYS A 306 -16.04 -3.80 6.88
C LYS A 306 -14.52 -3.97 6.96
N LEU A 307 -13.94 -3.65 8.12
CA LEU A 307 -12.51 -3.73 8.36
C LEU A 307 -12.04 -5.19 8.53
N PHE A 308 -12.86 -5.99 9.20
CA PHE A 308 -12.61 -7.41 9.45
C PHE A 308 -13.68 -8.23 8.74
N LYS A 309 -13.26 -9.34 8.11
CA LYS A 309 -14.21 -10.35 7.61
C LYS A 309 -14.97 -10.93 8.81
N SER A 310 -16.25 -11.24 8.61
CA SER A 310 -17.11 -11.84 9.65
C SER A 310 -16.42 -13.03 10.30
N LEU A 311 -16.45 -13.09 11.63
CA LEU A 311 -15.94 -14.23 12.41
C LEU A 311 -16.90 -15.43 12.38
N ALA A 312 -18.07 -15.31 11.74
CA ALA A 312 -19.16 -16.29 11.80
C ALA A 312 -18.88 -17.65 11.12
N ASP A 313 -17.66 -17.92 10.65
CA ASP A 313 -17.27 -19.28 10.26
C ASP A 313 -15.75 -19.49 10.49
N PRO A 314 -15.34 -19.75 11.75
CA PRO A 314 -13.95 -20.12 12.06
C PRO A 314 -13.53 -21.39 11.30
N ASP A 315 -14.49 -22.30 11.06
CA ASP A 315 -14.28 -23.60 10.42
C ASP A 315 -14.12 -23.50 8.90
N ALA A 316 -14.64 -22.46 8.24
CA ALA A 316 -14.45 -22.26 6.79
C ALA A 316 -13.01 -21.93 6.40
N LYS A 317 -12.21 -21.36 7.31
CA LYS A 317 -10.78 -21.10 7.06
C LYS A 317 -9.92 -22.32 7.32
N GLN A 318 -10.18 -23.05 8.40
CA GLN A 318 -9.51 -24.33 8.67
C GLN A 318 -9.75 -25.29 7.49
N ARG A 319 -11.00 -25.37 7.00
CA ARG A 319 -11.36 -26.18 5.82
C ARG A 319 -10.66 -25.76 4.53
N ASN A 320 -10.48 -24.45 4.27
CA ASN A 320 -9.81 -23.96 3.05
C ASN A 320 -8.29 -24.11 3.07
N GLU A 321 -7.65 -24.08 4.24
CA GLU A 321 -6.21 -24.33 4.36
C GLU A 321 -5.91 -25.84 4.38
N ASP A 322 -6.74 -26.65 5.05
CA ASP A 322 -6.61 -28.11 5.05
C ASP A 322 -7.03 -28.76 3.72
N SER A 323 -7.95 -28.15 2.95
CA SER A 323 -8.30 -28.61 1.60
C SER A 323 -7.19 -28.33 0.58
N LYS A 324 -6.33 -27.34 0.82
CA LYS A 324 -5.20 -27.03 -0.07
C LYS A 324 -4.01 -27.97 0.15
N CYS A 325 -3.86 -28.53 1.35
CA CYS A 325 -2.78 -29.48 1.70
C CYS A 325 -3.12 -30.96 1.45
N ARG A 326 -4.33 -31.32 1.01
CA ARG A 326 -4.76 -32.73 0.81
C ARG A 326 -4.86 -33.20 -0.65
N SER A 327 -4.22 -32.53 -1.62
CA SER A 327 -4.48 -32.80 -3.05
C SER A 327 -3.29 -33.21 -3.92
N THR A 328 -2.23 -33.81 -3.38
CA THR A 328 -1.15 -34.35 -4.23
C THR A 328 -1.12 -35.86 -4.37
N ASP A 329 -1.86 -36.63 -3.57
CA ASP A 329 -1.84 -38.08 -3.70
C ASP A 329 -3.24 -38.62 -4.03
N ASP A 330 -3.37 -39.03 -5.29
CA ASP A 330 -4.34 -40.02 -5.79
C ASP A 330 -5.76 -39.52 -6.14
N LYS A 331 -5.93 -38.90 -7.33
CA LYS A 331 -7.15 -38.92 -8.20
C LYS A 331 -6.99 -38.09 -9.49
N GLY A 332 -6.04 -38.47 -10.34
CA GLY A 332 -5.71 -37.76 -11.59
C GLY A 332 -6.65 -37.97 -12.79
N LYS A 333 -7.97 -38.16 -12.62
CA LYS A 333 -8.87 -38.33 -13.80
C LYS A 333 -10.19 -37.54 -13.84
N ASN A 334 -10.66 -36.91 -12.75
CA ASN A 334 -11.96 -36.22 -12.76
C ASN A 334 -11.92 -34.69 -12.53
N ASN A 335 -10.77 -34.09 -12.22
CA ASN A 335 -10.70 -32.65 -11.92
C ASN A 335 -10.68 -31.75 -13.16
N GLY A 336 -10.39 -32.31 -14.35
CA GLY A 336 -10.35 -31.54 -15.60
C GLY A 336 -11.72 -30.96 -15.96
N ASP A 337 -12.78 -31.77 -15.85
CA ASP A 337 -14.12 -31.39 -16.27
C ASP A 337 -14.76 -30.34 -15.33
N GLU A 338 -14.46 -30.43 -14.03
CA GLU A 338 -14.95 -29.46 -13.04
C GLU A 338 -14.24 -28.11 -13.18
N LEU A 339 -12.93 -28.12 -13.44
CA LEU A 339 -12.19 -26.88 -13.74
C LEU A 339 -12.69 -26.25 -15.04
N LEU A 340 -12.93 -27.05 -16.08
CA LEU A 340 -13.45 -26.58 -17.37
C LEU A 340 -14.85 -25.97 -17.23
N LYS A 341 -15.69 -26.52 -16.35
CA LYS A 341 -17.01 -25.97 -16.03
C LYS A 341 -16.91 -24.61 -15.35
N ILE A 342 -16.04 -24.48 -14.35
CA ILE A 342 -15.81 -23.20 -13.64
C ILE A 342 -15.27 -22.13 -14.60
N ILE A 343 -14.36 -22.49 -15.50
CA ILE A 343 -13.82 -21.57 -16.51
C ILE A 343 -14.94 -21.08 -17.43
N LYS A 344 -15.79 -21.99 -17.94
CA LYS A 344 -16.93 -21.61 -18.81
C LYS A 344 -17.94 -20.71 -18.11
N GLU A 345 -18.23 -20.95 -16.84
CA GLU A 345 -19.12 -20.09 -16.05
C GLU A 345 -18.52 -18.69 -15.86
N LYS A 346 -17.21 -18.60 -15.59
CA LYS A 346 -16.51 -17.31 -15.44
C LYS A 346 -16.40 -16.54 -16.75
N ASP A 347 -16.17 -17.22 -17.87
CA ASP A 347 -16.16 -16.60 -19.20
C ASP A 347 -17.55 -16.04 -19.57
N ALA A 348 -18.63 -16.75 -19.21
CA ALA A 348 -19.99 -16.26 -19.41
C ALA A 348 -20.30 -15.01 -18.56
N GLU A 349 -19.88 -15.00 -17.28
CA GLU A 349 -20.02 -13.83 -16.41
C GLU A 349 -19.22 -12.62 -16.92
N LEU A 350 -18.00 -12.85 -17.42
CA LEU A 350 -17.18 -11.78 -18.00
C LEU A 350 -17.83 -11.20 -19.26
N LYS A 351 -18.38 -12.05 -20.12
CA LYS A 351 -19.08 -11.62 -21.33
C LYS A 351 -20.33 -10.78 -21.02
N ASP A 352 -21.16 -11.19 -20.06
CA ASP A 352 -22.32 -10.38 -19.61
C ASP A 352 -21.87 -9.02 -19.06
N ARG A 353 -20.77 -8.99 -18.30
CA ARG A 353 -20.23 -7.73 -17.77
C ARG A 353 -19.74 -6.79 -18.86
N ASP A 354 -19.06 -7.31 -19.88
CA ASP A 354 -18.56 -6.53 -21.01
C ASP A 354 -19.71 -5.99 -21.87
N GLU A 355 -20.77 -6.79 -22.08
CA GLU A 355 -21.99 -6.35 -22.78
C GLU A 355 -22.69 -5.20 -22.02
N ARG A 356 -22.79 -5.30 -20.68
CA ARG A 356 -23.34 -4.21 -19.84
C ARG A 356 -22.49 -2.94 -19.91
N LEU A 357 -21.16 -3.08 -19.88
CA LEU A 357 -20.25 -1.93 -19.97
C LEU A 357 -20.36 -1.24 -21.32
N GLN A 358 -20.43 -2.01 -22.41
CA GLN A 358 -20.63 -1.46 -23.75
C GLN A 358 -21.97 -0.73 -23.88
N SER A 359 -23.04 -1.24 -23.24
CA SER A 359 -24.33 -0.54 -23.19
C SER A 359 -24.24 0.81 -22.49
N VAL A 360 -23.48 0.92 -21.39
CA VAL A 360 -23.27 2.19 -20.67
C VAL A 360 -22.45 3.18 -21.50
N ILE A 361 -21.43 2.69 -22.21
CA ILE A 361 -20.61 3.52 -23.13
C ILE A 361 -21.48 4.09 -24.24
N ASN A 362 -22.28 3.25 -24.90
CA ASN A 362 -23.16 3.67 -25.99
C ASN A 362 -24.20 4.71 -25.52
N GLU A 363 -24.77 4.54 -24.33
CA GLU A 363 -25.72 5.51 -23.77
C GLU A 363 -25.04 6.85 -23.43
N ASN A 364 -23.82 6.83 -22.89
CA ASN A 364 -23.07 8.05 -22.64
C ASN A 364 -22.71 8.80 -23.94
N GLU A 365 -22.36 8.08 -25.01
CA GLU A 365 -22.13 8.69 -26.32
C GLU A 365 -23.41 9.30 -26.91
N ARG A 366 -24.55 8.63 -26.75
CA ARG A 366 -25.86 9.16 -27.15
C ARG A 366 -26.18 10.46 -26.41
N LEU A 367 -26.00 10.48 -25.09
CA LEU A 367 -26.22 11.68 -24.26
C LEU A 367 -25.29 12.83 -24.66
N LYS A 368 -24.02 12.56 -25.00
CA LYS A 368 -23.10 13.58 -25.52
C LYS A 368 -23.57 14.18 -26.84
N LYS A 369 -24.02 13.36 -27.80
CA LYS A 369 -24.56 13.85 -29.07
C LYS A 369 -25.82 14.69 -28.88
N MET A 370 -26.68 14.34 -27.92
CA MET A 370 -27.85 15.15 -27.56
C MET A 370 -27.43 16.51 -26.99
N LEU A 371 -26.41 16.55 -26.13
CA LEU A 371 -25.87 17.79 -25.58
C LEU A 371 -25.25 18.68 -26.67
N GLU A 372 -24.49 18.13 -27.61
CA GLU A 372 -23.91 18.86 -28.73
C GLU A 372 -24.98 19.42 -29.68
N SER A 373 -26.01 18.62 -29.99
CA SER A 373 -27.13 19.07 -30.84
C SER A 373 -27.94 20.20 -30.18
N SER A 374 -28.00 20.20 -28.84
CA SER A 374 -28.69 21.24 -28.07
C SER A 374 -27.91 22.56 -28.00
N LYS A 375 -26.60 22.54 -28.26
CA LYS A 375 -25.72 23.73 -28.30
C LYS A 375 -25.72 24.47 -29.65
N GLY A 376 -26.42 23.95 -30.66
CA GLY A 376 -26.49 24.62 -31.98
C GLY A 376 -27.06 26.03 -31.86
N GLU A 377 -26.31 27.03 -32.36
CA GLU A 377 -26.65 28.45 -32.30
C GLU A 377 -28.00 28.71 -32.98
N LEU A 378 -28.97 29.19 -32.21
CA LEU A 378 -30.16 29.81 -32.77
C LEU A 378 -29.80 31.22 -33.27
N PRO A 379 -30.36 31.67 -34.41
CA PRO A 379 -30.20 33.05 -34.85
C PRO A 379 -30.68 34.02 -33.76
N PRO A 380 -30.06 35.21 -33.66
CA PRO A 380 -30.39 36.16 -32.60
C PRO A 380 -31.89 36.49 -32.61
N PRO A 381 -32.54 36.49 -31.44
CA PRO A 381 -33.99 36.69 -31.36
C PRO A 381 -34.36 38.08 -31.87
N SER A 382 -35.29 38.15 -32.83
CA SER A 382 -35.88 39.42 -33.23
C SER A 382 -36.62 40.05 -32.05
N PRO A 383 -36.51 41.37 -31.82
CA PRO A 383 -37.14 42.03 -30.69
C PRO A 383 -38.66 42.07 -30.93
N GLY A 384 -39.41 41.13 -30.34
CA GLY A 384 -40.89 41.16 -30.40
C GLY A 384 -41.61 39.86 -30.08
N ASP A 385 -40.97 38.70 -30.24
CA ASP A 385 -41.69 37.41 -30.13
C ASP A 385 -41.57 36.77 -28.73
N ALA A 386 -42.65 36.89 -27.96
CA ALA A 386 -42.80 36.23 -26.65
C ALA A 386 -42.74 34.69 -26.73
N LYS A 387 -43.09 34.10 -27.87
CA LYS A 387 -43.00 32.65 -28.12
C LYS A 387 -41.56 32.13 -28.18
N THR A 388 -40.61 32.96 -28.61
CA THR A 388 -39.19 32.57 -28.77
C THR A 388 -38.45 32.52 -27.43
N ARG A 389 -38.94 33.23 -26.39
CA ARG A 389 -38.35 33.21 -25.05
C ARG A 389 -38.66 31.92 -24.29
N GLN A 390 -39.87 31.37 -24.46
CA GLN A 390 -40.30 30.15 -23.77
C GLN A 390 -39.50 28.91 -24.24
N THR A 391 -39.09 28.88 -25.52
CA THR A 391 -38.28 27.79 -26.09
C THR A 391 -36.81 27.81 -25.68
N THR A 392 -36.28 28.95 -25.22
CA THR A 392 -34.89 29.06 -24.77
C THR A 392 -34.74 28.54 -23.34
N GLU A 393 -35.68 28.88 -22.47
CA GLU A 393 -35.68 28.45 -21.06
C GLU A 393 -35.85 26.93 -20.92
N GLU A 394 -36.67 26.28 -21.76
CA GLU A 394 -36.80 24.82 -21.80
C GLU A 394 -35.51 24.12 -22.25
N LYS A 395 -34.76 24.71 -23.20
CA LYS A 395 -33.47 24.16 -23.66
C LYS A 395 -32.39 24.27 -22.57
N ASP A 396 -32.35 25.38 -21.84
CA ASP A 396 -31.40 25.59 -20.76
C ASP A 396 -31.65 24.60 -19.60
N ILE A 397 -32.91 24.32 -19.28
CA ILE A 397 -33.28 23.29 -18.29
C ILE A 397 -32.82 21.90 -18.72
N GLU A 398 -33.01 21.54 -20.00
CA GLU A 398 -32.60 20.23 -20.52
C GLU A 398 -31.07 20.08 -20.59
N ILE A 399 -30.33 21.15 -20.92
CA ILE A 399 -28.86 21.17 -20.87
C ILE A 399 -28.37 20.95 -19.44
N GLU A 400 -28.93 21.62 -18.44
CA GLU A 400 -28.56 21.42 -17.03
C GLU A 400 -28.89 20.01 -16.54
N ARG A 401 -30.03 19.45 -16.97
CA ARG A 401 -30.39 18.06 -16.67
C ARG A 401 -29.38 17.07 -17.26
N LEU A 402 -28.98 17.25 -18.51
CA LEU A 402 -27.97 16.42 -19.18
C LEU A 402 -26.59 16.56 -18.54
N LYS A 403 -26.17 17.78 -18.17
CA LYS A 403 -24.92 18.04 -17.42
C LYS A 403 -24.90 17.30 -16.07
N LYS A 404 -26.04 17.25 -15.37
CA LYS A 404 -26.19 16.56 -14.08
C LYS A 404 -26.08 15.03 -14.23
N VAL A 405 -26.72 14.45 -15.25
CA VAL A 405 -26.66 13.00 -15.53
C VAL A 405 -25.25 12.57 -15.92
N LEU A 406 -24.52 13.40 -16.68
CA LEU A 406 -23.14 13.13 -17.10
C LEU A 406 -22.08 13.44 -16.02
N GLY A 407 -22.48 13.95 -14.85
CA GLY A 407 -21.56 14.29 -13.76
C GLY A 407 -20.63 15.48 -14.04
N LEU A 408 -20.91 16.29 -15.06
CA LEU A 408 -20.06 17.40 -15.51
C LEU A 408 -20.16 18.65 -14.64
N ALA A 409 -21.20 18.78 -13.83
CA ALA A 409 -21.43 19.93 -12.93
C ALA A 409 -20.33 20.15 -11.87
N LYS A 410 -19.44 19.16 -11.64
CA LYS A 410 -18.31 19.29 -10.70
C LYS A 410 -17.05 19.91 -11.32
N LEU A 411 -16.94 20.00 -12.65
CA LEU A 411 -15.73 20.47 -13.34
C LEU A 411 -15.74 21.98 -13.64
N GLU A 412 -16.91 22.59 -13.83
CA GLU A 412 -17.02 24.04 -14.17
C GLU A 412 -16.71 24.99 -13.00
N LYS A 413 -16.60 24.50 -11.76
CA LYS A 413 -16.29 25.34 -10.57
C LYS A 413 -14.79 25.64 -10.37
N ALA A 414 -13.90 25.17 -11.25
CA ALA A 414 -12.46 25.22 -11.03
C ALA A 414 -11.73 26.44 -11.63
N GLU A 415 -12.41 27.33 -12.36
CA GLU A 415 -11.74 28.32 -13.21
C GLU A 415 -12.28 29.76 -13.07
N GLN A 416 -12.68 30.16 -11.85
CA GLN A 416 -12.90 31.58 -11.60
C GLN A 416 -11.57 32.30 -11.30
N PRO A 417 -11.30 33.48 -11.90
CA PRO A 417 -10.16 34.31 -11.55
C PRO A 417 -10.23 34.68 -10.05
N PRO A 418 -9.10 34.81 -9.35
CA PRO A 418 -9.11 35.12 -7.93
C PRO A 418 -9.84 36.45 -7.69
N PRO A 419 -10.78 36.53 -6.74
CA PRO A 419 -11.41 37.79 -6.38
C PRO A 419 -10.34 38.77 -5.89
N SER A 420 -10.44 40.03 -6.33
CA SER A 420 -9.48 41.07 -5.99
C SER A 420 -9.65 41.49 -4.52
N GLY A 421 -8.84 40.91 -3.62
CA GLY A 421 -8.79 41.32 -2.23
C GLY A 421 -7.61 40.69 -1.50
N THR A 422 -6.88 41.49 -0.73
CA THR A 422 -5.88 41.01 0.24
C THR A 422 -6.51 40.89 1.62
N TYR A 423 -6.17 39.82 2.35
CA TYR A 423 -6.67 39.53 3.70
C TYR A 423 -5.50 39.40 4.66
N THR A 424 -5.71 39.78 5.92
CA THR A 424 -4.67 39.59 6.93
C THR A 424 -4.54 38.12 7.33
N ILE A 425 -3.37 37.75 7.84
CA ILE A 425 -3.11 36.36 8.28
C ILE A 425 -4.13 35.87 9.31
N ASP A 426 -4.56 36.74 10.23
CA ASP A 426 -5.52 36.39 11.27
C ASP A 426 -6.93 36.19 10.71
N GLN A 427 -7.32 36.96 9.69
CA GLN A 427 -8.58 36.73 8.99
C GLN A 427 -8.58 35.36 8.32
N LEU A 428 -7.49 35.00 7.63
CA LEU A 428 -7.38 33.71 6.92
C LEU A 428 -7.33 32.50 7.88
N ARG A 429 -6.84 32.70 9.11
CA ARG A 429 -6.87 31.71 10.19
C ARG A 429 -8.25 31.57 10.84
N SER A 430 -9.10 32.60 10.78
CA SER A 430 -10.38 32.62 11.50
C SER A 430 -11.46 31.67 10.95
N GLY A 431 -11.27 31.07 9.77
CA GLY A 431 -12.17 30.03 9.24
C GLY A 431 -12.41 30.09 7.73
N ILE A 432 -13.66 29.85 7.33
CA ILE A 432 -14.13 29.93 5.93
C ILE A 432 -14.58 31.38 5.67
N ILE A 433 -13.87 32.07 4.78
CA ILE A 433 -14.25 33.40 4.30
C ILE A 433 -14.95 33.20 2.95
N GLU A 434 -16.10 33.85 2.77
CA GLU A 434 -16.85 33.79 1.52
C GLU A 434 -16.00 34.35 0.36
N GLY A 435 -15.88 33.58 -0.73
CA GLY A 435 -15.07 33.95 -1.90
C GLY A 435 -13.57 33.60 -1.82
N VAL A 436 -13.06 33.14 -0.67
CA VAL A 436 -11.65 32.73 -0.52
C VAL A 436 -11.51 31.23 -0.78
N ASP A 437 -10.67 30.85 -1.73
CA ASP A 437 -10.34 29.43 -1.94
C ASP A 437 -9.52 28.90 -0.76
N SER A 438 -10.13 28.02 0.04
CA SER A 438 -9.49 27.35 1.18
C SER A 438 -8.16 26.64 0.86
N LYS A 439 -7.92 26.25 -0.40
CA LYS A 439 -6.68 25.59 -0.82
C LYS A 439 -5.57 26.56 -1.20
N ARG A 440 -5.91 27.83 -1.43
CA ARG A 440 -5.02 28.89 -1.91
C ARG A 440 -5.01 30.11 -0.99
N LYS A 441 -5.26 29.94 0.32
CA LYS A 441 -5.30 31.05 1.28
C LYS A 441 -4.05 31.94 1.23
N GLU A 442 -2.88 31.39 0.94
CA GLU A 442 -1.63 32.13 0.78
C GLU A 442 -1.63 33.13 -0.39
N SER A 443 -2.41 32.90 -1.45
CA SER A 443 -2.46 33.83 -2.59
C SER A 443 -3.22 35.12 -2.26
N TYR A 444 -3.92 35.14 -1.12
CA TYR A 444 -4.69 36.27 -0.64
C TYR A 444 -3.94 37.13 0.39
N LEU A 445 -2.72 36.76 0.76
CA LEU A 445 -1.87 37.60 1.62
C LEU A 445 -1.27 38.77 0.81
N SER A 446 -1.08 39.92 1.46
CA SER A 446 -0.21 40.98 0.95
C SER A 446 1.24 40.46 0.79
N ASP A 447 2.06 41.11 -0.04
CA ASP A 447 3.44 40.65 -0.25
C ASP A 447 4.29 40.77 1.03
N GLU A 448 4.01 41.79 1.84
CA GLU A 448 4.62 41.99 3.15
C GLU A 448 4.24 40.88 4.14
N GLU A 449 2.95 40.61 4.33
CA GLU A 449 2.51 39.54 5.23
C GLU A 449 2.92 38.15 4.73
N PHE A 450 2.95 37.95 3.41
CA PHE A 450 3.43 36.69 2.84
C PHE A 450 4.88 36.43 3.24
N ARG A 451 5.75 37.45 3.10
CA ARG A 451 7.15 37.34 3.54
C ARG A 451 7.24 37.12 5.04
N GLU A 452 6.45 37.82 5.85
CA GLU A 452 6.45 37.63 7.31
C GLU A 452 6.07 36.19 7.69
N VAL A 453 4.99 35.66 7.11
CA VAL A 453 4.45 34.32 7.40
C VAL A 453 5.40 33.21 6.95
N PHE A 454 6.10 33.39 5.82
CA PHE A 454 7.00 32.40 5.24
C PHE A 454 8.48 32.75 5.44
N PHE A 455 8.82 33.41 6.56
CA PHE A 455 10.21 33.65 7.01
C PHE A 455 11.11 34.35 5.98
N GLY A 456 10.59 35.38 5.33
CA GLY A 456 11.28 36.21 4.33
C GLY A 456 11.12 35.71 2.89
N MET A 457 10.49 34.56 2.67
CA MET A 457 10.30 33.96 1.34
C MET A 457 9.30 34.77 0.50
N GLY A 458 9.66 35.05 -0.76
CA GLY A 458 8.76 35.69 -1.72
C GLY A 458 7.74 34.72 -2.34
N LYS A 459 6.64 35.24 -2.90
CA LYS A 459 5.60 34.42 -3.57
C LYS A 459 6.15 33.56 -4.71
N GLU A 460 7.06 34.11 -5.51
CA GLU A 460 7.68 33.40 -6.63
C GLU A 460 8.57 32.24 -6.16
N GLU A 461 9.37 32.46 -5.12
CA GLU A 461 10.20 31.42 -4.49
C GLU A 461 9.32 30.33 -3.88
N PHE A 462 8.25 30.72 -3.18
CA PHE A 462 7.27 29.79 -2.64
C PHE A 462 6.63 28.95 -3.75
N GLU A 463 6.25 29.56 -4.87
CA GLU A 463 5.67 28.86 -6.02
C GLU A 463 6.66 27.87 -6.69
N GLY A 464 7.97 28.13 -6.59
CA GLY A 464 9.02 27.21 -7.03
C GLY A 464 9.21 25.98 -6.13
N LEU A 465 8.63 25.94 -4.92
CA LEU A 465 8.79 24.83 -3.99
C LEU A 465 8.02 23.58 -4.44
N ALA A 466 8.56 22.41 -4.12
CA ALA A 466 7.85 21.14 -4.23
C ALA A 466 6.53 21.17 -3.42
N THR A 467 5.47 20.55 -3.96
CA THR A 467 4.11 20.62 -3.39
C THR A 467 4.03 20.22 -1.91
N TRP A 468 4.78 19.20 -1.48
CA TRP A 468 4.78 18.76 -0.09
C TRP A 468 5.34 19.83 0.87
N LYS A 469 6.34 20.59 0.42
CA LYS A 469 6.98 21.66 1.19
C LYS A 469 6.07 22.89 1.27
N LYS A 470 5.35 23.22 0.20
CA LYS A 470 4.26 24.23 0.23
C LYS A 470 3.21 23.86 1.27
N VAL A 471 2.74 22.60 1.29
CA VAL A 471 1.73 22.13 2.26
C VAL A 471 2.25 22.18 3.69
N GLU A 472 3.49 21.77 3.93
CA GLU A 472 4.10 21.83 5.26
C GLU A 472 4.22 23.27 5.77
N LEU A 473 4.69 24.20 4.92
CA LEU A 473 4.77 25.62 5.26
C LEU A 473 3.38 26.21 5.54
N LYS A 474 2.36 25.89 4.73
CA LYS A 474 0.97 26.34 4.98
C LYS A 474 0.42 25.81 6.31
N LYS A 475 0.70 24.56 6.66
CA LYS A 475 0.31 23.98 7.96
C LYS A 475 1.00 24.69 9.13
N ASN A 476 2.29 24.99 9.00
CA ASN A 476 3.03 25.74 10.02
C ASN A 476 2.47 27.16 10.20
N ALA A 477 2.02 27.79 9.11
CA ALA A 477 1.35 29.08 9.12
C ALA A 477 -0.11 29.04 9.61
N ARG A 478 -0.68 27.84 9.84
CA ARG A 478 -2.11 27.59 10.15
C ARG A 478 -3.07 28.09 9.06
N LEU A 479 -2.64 27.98 7.80
CA LEU A 479 -3.44 28.31 6.61
C LEU A 479 -4.12 27.07 6.01
N PHE A 480 -3.90 25.87 6.56
CA PHE A 480 -4.42 24.61 6.05
C PHE A 480 -4.82 23.65 7.17
#